data_AF-A0A0J9E7U7-F1
#
_entry.id   AF-A0A0J9E7U7-F1
#
_cell.length_a   1.000
_cell.length_b   1.000
_cell.length_c   1.000
_cell.angle_alpha   90.00
_cell.angle_beta   90.00
_cell.angle_gamma   90.00
#
_symmetry.space_group_name_H-M   'P 1'
#
loop_
_entity.id
_entity.type
_entity.pdbx_description
1 polymer ?
#
loop_
_entity_poly.entity_id
_entity_poly.type
_entity_poly.pdbx_seq_one_letter_code
_entity_poly.pdbx_strand_id
1 'polypeptide(L)'
;MFYVRPQVEFINSSWWQWGVWGNMPFEQWYKHRLRESKWDEMLVAMSALPVEHELHIGTCSENVVADFYAKLGVDPKPELLNARTNETLSTAAISFLLRNRKYRPTPHANKADVILEDFAPFKAAPKPWCLQPHLVEEVIERNRESNLRLLELVPAHVAEQIAADPHWWDPNAYADKRHWDWTDPGILAEGHNDADALRRLSEKGMA
;
A
#
# COMPACT_ATOMS: atom_id res chain seq x y z
N MET A 1 7.11 -16.70 -3.59
CA MET A 1 5.69 -16.31 -3.62
C MET A 1 5.60 -14.89 -4.15
N PHE A 2 4.60 -14.59 -4.95
CA PHE A 2 4.37 -13.29 -5.58
C PHE A 2 2.89 -12.92 -5.46
N TYR A 3 2.58 -11.80 -4.82
CA TYR A 3 1.20 -11.36 -4.61
C TYR A 3 0.93 -10.10 -5.41
N VAL A 4 -0.17 -10.11 -6.16
CA VAL A 4 -0.60 -8.98 -6.99
C VAL A 4 -1.86 -8.33 -6.40
N ARG A 5 -2.04 -7.05 -6.68
CA ARG A 5 -3.22 -6.27 -6.30
C ARG A 5 -3.52 -5.21 -7.36
N PRO A 6 -4.74 -4.64 -7.41
CA PRO A 6 -5.05 -3.55 -8.32
C PRO A 6 -4.01 -2.44 -8.27
N GLN A 7 -3.55 -1.97 -9.44
CA GLN A 7 -2.45 -1.00 -9.52
C GLN A 7 -2.78 0.32 -8.83
N VAL A 8 -4.05 0.74 -8.90
CA VAL A 8 -4.53 1.98 -8.27
C VAL A 8 -4.31 1.92 -6.75
N GLU A 9 -4.72 0.81 -6.12
CA GLU A 9 -4.50 0.59 -4.69
C GLU A 9 -3.01 0.44 -4.36
N PHE A 10 -2.26 -0.24 -5.24
CA PHE A 10 -0.82 -0.38 -5.07
C PHE A 10 -0.11 0.96 -5.05
N ILE A 11 -0.40 1.84 -6.01
CA ILE A 11 0.19 3.17 -6.11
C ILE A 11 -0.24 4.02 -4.90
N ASN A 12 -1.53 4.02 -4.54
CA ASN A 12 -1.99 4.78 -3.37
C ASN A 12 -1.29 4.35 -2.08
N SER A 13 -1.30 3.04 -1.79
CA SER A 13 -0.65 2.48 -0.60
C SER A 13 0.86 2.77 -0.60
N SER A 14 1.54 2.61 -1.73
CA SER A 14 2.99 2.87 -1.85
C SER A 14 3.34 4.34 -1.63
N TRP A 15 2.46 5.27 -2.03
CA TRP A 15 2.70 6.70 -1.81
C TRP A 15 2.74 7.02 -0.33
N TRP A 16 1.75 6.54 0.43
CA TRP A 16 1.65 6.81 1.86
C TRP A 16 2.70 6.07 2.69
N GLN A 17 3.17 4.92 2.22
CA GLN A 17 4.21 4.16 2.92
C GLN A 17 5.61 4.71 2.63
N TRP A 18 5.87 5.17 1.40
CA TRP A 18 7.22 5.52 0.98
C TRP A 18 7.31 6.89 0.32
N GLY A 19 6.44 7.16 -0.65
CA GLY A 19 6.55 8.34 -1.51
C GLY A 19 6.48 9.67 -0.76
N VAL A 20 5.48 9.85 0.10
CA VAL A 20 5.26 11.11 0.85
C VAL A 20 6.43 11.48 1.76
N TRP A 21 7.21 10.47 2.19
CA TRP A 21 8.35 10.63 3.08
C TRP A 21 9.68 10.88 2.36
N GLY A 22 9.69 10.70 1.04
CA GLY A 22 10.82 11.05 0.21
C GLY A 22 10.91 12.54 -0.10
N ASN A 23 11.94 12.91 -0.86
CA ASN A 23 12.12 14.26 -1.40
C ASN A 23 11.62 14.40 -2.85
N MET A 24 11.06 13.33 -3.42
CA MET A 24 10.60 13.32 -4.80
C MET A 24 9.19 13.93 -4.89
N PRO A 25 8.94 14.91 -5.78
CA PRO A 25 7.61 15.42 -6.03
C PRO A 25 6.65 14.31 -6.46
N PHE A 26 5.38 14.40 -6.06
CA PHE A 26 4.39 13.36 -6.32
C PHE A 26 4.25 13.02 -7.81
N GLU A 27 4.20 14.01 -8.69
CA GLU A 27 4.07 13.75 -10.13
C GLU A 27 5.24 12.92 -10.69
N GLN A 28 6.45 13.19 -10.22
CA GLN A 28 7.64 12.45 -10.63
C GLN A 28 7.61 11.03 -10.05
N TRP A 29 7.25 10.90 -8.77
CA TRP A 29 7.12 9.61 -8.10
C TRP A 29 6.04 8.74 -8.73
N TYR A 30 4.88 9.33 -9.03
CA TYR A 30 3.74 8.69 -9.67
C TYR A 30 4.11 8.16 -11.06
N LYS A 31 4.75 9.00 -11.90
CA LYS A 31 5.21 8.57 -13.24
C LYS A 31 6.20 7.41 -13.18
N HIS A 32 7.07 7.39 -12.17
CA HIS A 32 7.99 6.29 -11.95
C HIS A 32 7.25 5.01 -11.53
N ARG A 33 6.36 5.11 -10.54
CA ARG A 33 5.60 3.95 -10.02
C ARG A 33 4.59 3.38 -11.00
N LEU A 34 3.97 4.23 -11.82
CA LEU A 34 3.08 3.80 -12.89
C LEU A 34 3.79 2.92 -13.93
N ARG A 35 5.09 3.12 -14.15
CA ARG A 35 5.88 2.24 -15.04
C ARG A 35 6.20 0.91 -14.38
N GLU A 36 6.42 0.92 -13.06
CA GLU A 36 6.78 -0.27 -12.28
C GLU A 36 5.57 -1.10 -11.84
N SER A 37 4.34 -0.64 -12.07
CA SER A 37 3.11 -1.34 -11.67
C SER A 37 2.65 -2.42 -12.64
N LYS A 38 3.50 -2.79 -13.61
CA LYS A 38 3.23 -3.79 -14.63
C LYS A 38 3.57 -5.19 -14.13
N TRP A 39 2.59 -5.86 -13.54
CA TRP A 39 2.79 -7.15 -12.88
C TRP A 39 3.23 -8.26 -13.85
N ASP A 40 2.76 -8.23 -15.09
CA ASP A 40 3.18 -9.16 -16.15
C ASP A 40 4.69 -9.09 -16.43
N GLU A 41 5.23 -7.88 -16.57
CA GLU A 41 6.66 -7.67 -16.82
C GLU A 41 7.50 -8.16 -15.63
N MET A 42 7.04 -7.91 -14.40
CA MET A 42 7.69 -8.43 -13.19
C MET A 42 7.65 -9.95 -13.13
N LEU A 43 6.51 -10.56 -13.48
CA LEU A 43 6.33 -12.00 -13.43
C LEU A 43 7.18 -12.70 -14.49
N VAL A 44 7.25 -12.17 -15.71
CA VAL A 44 8.15 -12.67 -16.77
C VAL A 44 9.61 -12.60 -16.32
N ALA A 45 10.03 -11.48 -15.71
CA ALA A 45 11.39 -11.33 -15.20
C ALA A 45 11.70 -12.34 -14.08
N MET A 46 10.74 -12.59 -13.17
CA MET A 46 10.91 -13.57 -12.09
C MET A 46 10.96 -15.01 -12.61
N SER A 47 10.12 -15.35 -13.60
CA SER A 47 10.11 -16.69 -14.21
C SER A 47 11.38 -17.01 -15.01
N ALA A 48 12.15 -15.98 -15.39
CA ALA A 48 13.45 -16.16 -16.04
C ALA A 48 14.60 -16.43 -15.07
N LEU A 49 14.39 -16.32 -13.75
CA LEU A 49 15.41 -16.62 -12.75
C LEU A 49 15.67 -18.13 -12.70
N PRO A 50 16.95 -18.58 -12.59
CA PRO A 50 17.29 -19.99 -12.50
C PRO A 50 17.03 -20.52 -11.08
N VAL A 51 15.76 -20.52 -10.68
CA VAL A 51 15.32 -21.04 -9.39
C VAL A 51 14.77 -22.45 -9.57
N GLU A 52 15.21 -23.38 -8.72
CA GLU A 52 14.71 -24.77 -8.70
C GLU A 52 13.31 -24.90 -8.07
N HIS A 53 12.69 -23.77 -7.70
CA HIS A 53 11.46 -23.73 -6.92
C HIS A 53 10.30 -23.14 -7.72
N GLU A 54 9.11 -23.70 -7.48
CA GLU A 54 7.86 -23.23 -8.08
C GLU A 54 7.52 -21.81 -7.58
N LEU A 55 7.18 -20.93 -8.53
CA LEU A 55 6.71 -19.59 -8.20
C LEU A 55 5.20 -19.62 -7.89
N HIS A 56 4.85 -19.58 -6.61
CA HIS A 56 3.46 -19.41 -6.20
C HIS A 56 2.99 -17.97 -6.39
N ILE A 57 1.88 -17.79 -7.09
CA ILE A 57 1.27 -16.49 -7.37
C ILE A 57 -0.12 -16.44 -6.72
N GLY A 58 -0.48 -15.30 -6.14
CA GLY A 58 -1.79 -15.07 -5.53
C GLY A 58 -2.22 -13.60 -5.59
N THR A 59 -3.43 -13.31 -5.15
CA THR A 59 -3.95 -11.95 -5.01
C THR A 59 -3.85 -11.47 -3.55
N CYS A 60 -3.77 -10.16 -3.34
CA CYS A 60 -3.84 -9.58 -1.98
C CYS A 60 -5.27 -9.44 -1.44
N SER A 61 -6.29 -10.02 -2.08
CA SER A 61 -7.69 -9.94 -1.63
C SER A 61 -8.00 -10.83 -0.43
N GLU A 62 -7.11 -11.79 -0.13
CA GLU A 62 -7.21 -12.69 1.01
C GLU A 62 -6.18 -12.35 2.09
N ASN A 63 -6.23 -13.05 3.24
CA ASN A 63 -5.20 -12.92 4.26
C ASN A 63 -3.88 -13.50 3.74
N VAL A 64 -3.06 -12.64 3.13
CA VAL A 64 -1.76 -12.98 2.54
C VAL A 64 -0.83 -13.67 3.53
N VAL A 65 -0.91 -13.29 4.82
CA VAL A 65 -0.11 -13.94 5.87
C VAL A 65 -0.58 -15.38 6.05
N ALA A 66 -1.90 -15.62 6.14
CA ALA A 66 -2.45 -16.97 6.25
C ALA A 66 -2.06 -17.85 5.05
N ASP A 67 -2.22 -17.33 3.82
CA ASP A 67 -1.84 -18.05 2.59
C ASP A 67 -0.33 -18.35 2.54
N PHE A 68 0.51 -17.40 2.94
CA PHE A 68 1.96 -17.59 3.05
C PHE A 68 2.31 -18.75 4.00
N TYR A 69 1.73 -18.77 5.21
CA TYR A 69 1.96 -19.84 6.18
C TYR A 69 1.45 -21.20 5.70
N ALA A 70 0.27 -21.22 5.07
CA ALA A 70 -0.29 -22.43 4.49
C ALA A 70 0.64 -23.04 3.42
N LYS A 71 1.23 -22.21 2.56
CA LYS A 71 2.20 -22.66 1.53
C LYS A 71 3.53 -23.13 2.11
N LEU A 72 3.94 -22.61 3.28
CA LEU A 72 5.10 -23.11 4.00
C LEU A 72 4.83 -24.40 4.78
N GLY A 73 3.56 -24.81 4.92
CA GLY A 73 3.17 -25.96 5.75
C GLY A 73 3.43 -25.74 7.24
N VAL A 74 3.37 -24.48 7.69
CA VAL A 74 3.61 -24.09 9.09
C VAL A 74 2.34 -23.47 9.66
N ASP A 75 1.95 -23.91 10.84
CA ASP A 75 0.82 -23.30 11.54
C ASP A 75 1.18 -21.88 12.00
N PRO A 76 0.47 -20.85 11.52
CA PRO A 76 0.70 -19.48 11.97
C PRO A 76 0.29 -19.34 13.43
N LYS A 77 1.05 -18.55 14.19
CA LYS A 77 0.59 -18.17 15.53
C LYS A 77 -0.67 -17.31 15.41
N PRO A 78 -1.71 -17.51 16.25
CA PRO A 78 -2.97 -16.78 16.15
C PRO A 78 -2.81 -15.25 16.18
N GLU A 79 -1.83 -14.75 16.94
CA GLU A 79 -1.51 -13.32 16.98
C GLU A 79 -1.02 -12.77 15.64
N LEU A 80 -0.36 -13.57 14.81
CA LEU A 80 0.14 -13.13 13.48
C LEU A 80 -0.97 -13.10 12.43
N LEU A 81 -1.99 -13.97 12.57
CA LEU A 81 -3.15 -13.96 11.69
C LEU A 81 -4.05 -12.74 11.92
N ASN A 82 -4.06 -12.23 13.15
CA ASN A 82 -4.88 -11.10 13.57
C ASN A 82 -4.10 -9.78 13.62
N ALA A 83 -2.77 -9.83 13.53
CA ALA A 83 -1.94 -8.66 13.43
C ALA A 83 -2.15 -8.01 12.05
N ARG A 84 -2.92 -6.92 12.02
CA ARG A 84 -2.90 -5.99 10.89
C ARG A 84 -1.47 -5.49 10.75
N THR A 85 -0.75 -6.05 9.81
CA THR A 85 0.62 -5.65 9.49
C THR A 85 0.59 -5.11 8.07
N ASN A 86 1.26 -3.97 7.86
CA ASN A 86 1.39 -3.32 6.54
C ASN A 86 0.13 -2.59 6.03
N GLU A 87 -0.70 -2.04 6.91
CA GLU A 87 -1.75 -1.10 6.51
C GLU A 87 -1.21 0.33 6.39
N THR A 88 -1.79 1.10 5.45
CA THR A 88 -1.56 2.55 5.42
C THR A 88 -2.09 3.18 6.71
N LEU A 89 -1.26 3.98 7.38
CA LEU A 89 -1.66 4.80 8.52
C LEU A 89 -2.86 5.68 8.17
N SER A 90 -3.69 5.99 9.16
CA SER A 90 -4.81 6.92 8.97
C SER A 90 -4.33 8.33 8.64
N THR A 91 -5.22 9.15 8.07
CA THR A 91 -4.97 10.57 7.80
C THR A 91 -4.46 11.30 9.05
N ALA A 92 -5.01 11.00 10.23
CA ALA A 92 -4.60 11.62 11.48
C ALA A 92 -3.14 11.26 11.87
N ALA A 93 -2.75 9.99 11.76
CA ALA A 93 -1.37 9.58 12.03
C ALA A 93 -0.39 10.13 10.98
N ILE A 94 -0.76 10.12 9.70
CA ILE A 94 0.05 10.70 8.62
C ILE A 94 0.25 12.20 8.85
N SER A 95 -0.81 12.96 9.12
CA SER A 95 -0.70 14.40 9.41
C SER A 95 0.18 14.68 10.62
N PHE A 96 0.02 13.91 11.71
CA PHE A 96 0.85 14.03 12.89
C PHE A 96 2.33 13.84 12.57
N LEU A 97 2.68 12.80 11.82
CA LEU A 97 4.05 12.48 11.44
C LEU A 97 4.62 13.47 10.42
N LEU A 98 3.82 14.01 9.50
CA LEU A 98 4.25 15.04 8.56
C LEU A 98 4.64 16.34 9.25
N ARG A 99 3.96 16.72 10.33
CA ARG A 99 4.34 17.86 11.18
C ARG A 99 5.55 17.55 12.06
N ASN A 100 5.68 16.30 12.47
CA ASN A 100 6.75 15.84 13.33
C ASN A 100 7.74 14.96 12.56
N ARG A 101 8.18 15.44 11.38
CA ARG A 101 9.05 14.72 10.43
C ARG A 101 10.28 14.09 11.05
N LYS A 102 10.81 14.66 12.15
CA LYS A 102 11.92 14.07 12.92
C LYS A 102 11.67 12.62 13.36
N TYR A 103 10.42 12.22 13.61
CA TYR A 103 10.07 10.86 14.00
C TYR A 103 9.92 9.90 12.81
N ARG A 104 9.76 10.42 11.59
CA ARG A 104 9.74 9.64 10.34
C ARG A 104 10.47 10.38 9.21
N PRO A 105 11.80 10.50 9.31
CA PRO A 105 12.57 11.36 8.42
C PRO A 105 12.76 10.77 7.01
N THR A 106 12.63 9.45 6.86
CA THR A 106 12.89 8.75 5.59
C THR A 106 11.78 7.75 5.26
N PRO A 107 11.68 7.31 3.99
CA PRO A 107 10.74 6.25 3.58
C PRO A 107 10.86 4.95 4.36
N HIS A 108 12.04 4.64 4.90
CA HIS A 108 12.32 3.39 5.61
C HIS A 108 12.26 3.51 7.15
N ALA A 109 12.01 4.71 7.67
CA ALA A 109 11.91 4.97 9.12
C ALA A 109 10.50 4.64 9.67
N ASN A 110 9.96 3.46 9.36
CA ASN A 110 8.58 3.07 9.68
C ASN A 110 8.34 2.65 11.15
N LYS A 111 9.36 2.72 12.02
CA LYS A 111 9.21 2.38 13.44
C LYS A 111 8.16 3.26 14.15
N ALA A 112 8.05 4.52 13.75
CA ALA A 112 7.01 5.41 14.27
C ALA A 112 5.60 4.95 13.84
N ASP A 113 5.45 4.37 12.66
CA ASP A 113 4.16 3.89 12.15
C ASP A 113 3.61 2.81 13.08
N VAL A 114 4.43 1.83 13.44
CA VAL A 114 4.08 0.74 14.35
C VAL A 114 3.70 1.25 15.74
N ILE A 115 4.41 2.26 16.27
CA ILE A 115 4.10 2.83 17.59
C ILE A 115 2.76 3.56 17.58
N LEU A 116 2.42 4.22 16.47
CA LEU A 116 1.22 5.04 16.35
C LEU A 116 -0.02 4.25 15.92
N GLU A 117 0.14 3.09 15.29
CA GLU A 117 -0.96 2.24 14.85
C GLU A 117 -1.85 1.74 16.02
N ASP A 118 -1.24 1.51 17.18
CA ASP A 118 -1.94 1.09 18.41
C ASP A 118 -2.59 2.26 19.17
N PHE A 119 -2.45 3.49 18.68
CA PHE A 119 -2.96 4.68 19.36
C PHE A 119 -4.41 4.99 18.93
N ALA A 120 -5.35 4.84 19.86
CA ALA A 120 -6.79 4.90 19.59
C ALA A 120 -7.26 6.16 18.82
N PRO A 121 -6.76 7.38 19.11
CA PRO A 121 -7.09 8.58 18.33
C PRO A 121 -6.75 8.48 16.83
N PHE A 122 -5.71 7.73 16.47
CA PHE A 122 -5.32 7.57 15.06
C PHE A 122 -6.08 6.44 14.38
N LYS A 123 -6.47 5.40 15.10
CA LYS A 123 -7.16 4.23 14.52
C LYS A 123 -8.54 4.55 13.92
N ALA A 124 -9.23 5.58 14.43
CA ALA A 124 -10.58 5.92 13.99
C ALA A 124 -10.65 6.77 12.71
N ALA A 125 -9.53 7.39 12.30
CA ALA A 125 -9.50 8.27 11.14
C ALA A 125 -9.44 7.46 9.82
N PRO A 126 -10.02 7.99 8.71
CA PRO A 126 -10.01 7.29 7.43
C PRO A 126 -8.58 7.14 6.88
N LYS A 127 -8.40 6.17 5.97
CA LYS A 127 -7.15 6.03 5.23
C LYS A 127 -7.05 7.13 4.17
N PRO A 128 -5.86 7.74 3.98
CA PRO A 128 -5.67 8.78 2.99
C PRO A 128 -5.71 8.21 1.55
N TRP A 129 -6.05 9.07 0.60
CA TRP A 129 -6.10 8.74 -0.82
C TRP A 129 -5.40 9.81 -1.66
N CYS A 130 -4.37 9.45 -2.42
CA CYS A 130 -3.54 10.41 -3.16
C CYS A 130 -3.87 10.54 -4.64
N LEU A 131 -4.77 9.71 -5.18
CA LEU A 131 -5.07 9.69 -6.62
C LEU A 131 -6.34 10.49 -6.90
N GLN A 132 -6.24 11.47 -7.80
CA GLN A 132 -7.41 12.13 -8.36
C GLN A 132 -8.11 11.21 -9.38
N PRO A 133 -9.41 11.39 -9.67
CA PRO A 133 -10.16 10.53 -10.59
C PRO A 133 -9.47 10.32 -11.94
N HIS A 134 -8.95 11.39 -12.55
CA HIS A 134 -8.25 11.28 -13.84
C HIS A 134 -6.94 10.46 -13.76
N LEU A 135 -6.27 10.40 -12.60
CA LEU A 135 -5.11 9.54 -12.40
C LEU A 135 -5.53 8.08 -12.22
N VAL A 136 -6.66 7.82 -11.58
CA VAL A 136 -7.23 6.45 -11.49
C VAL A 136 -7.53 5.92 -12.90
N GLU A 137 -8.18 6.73 -13.73
CA GLU A 137 -8.43 6.40 -15.14
C GLU A 137 -7.13 6.12 -15.89
N GLU A 138 -6.12 6.97 -15.74
CA GLU A 138 -4.82 6.77 -16.38
C GLU A 138 -4.14 5.46 -15.93
N VAL A 139 -4.14 5.17 -14.62
CA VAL A 139 -3.54 3.95 -14.08
C VAL A 139 -4.20 2.71 -14.69
N ILE A 140 -5.53 2.65 -14.68
CA ILE A 140 -6.28 1.51 -15.21
C ILE A 140 -6.01 1.35 -16.70
N GLU A 141 -6.11 2.43 -17.47
CA GLU A 141 -5.96 2.34 -18.92
C GLU A 141 -4.53 1.95 -19.32
N ARG A 142 -3.51 2.52 -18.68
CA ARG A 142 -2.11 2.20 -19.00
C ARG A 142 -1.69 0.80 -18.59
N ASN A 143 -2.35 0.21 -17.60
CA ASN A 143 -2.08 -1.15 -17.16
C ASN A 143 -3.04 -2.18 -17.79
N ARG A 144 -4.01 -1.77 -18.61
CA ARG A 144 -5.03 -2.68 -19.17
C ARG A 144 -4.41 -3.84 -19.96
N GLU A 145 -3.49 -3.55 -20.88
CA GLU A 145 -2.81 -4.59 -21.67
C GLU A 145 -1.94 -5.50 -20.78
N SER A 146 -1.22 -4.90 -19.84
CA SER A 146 -0.43 -5.62 -18.82
C SER A 146 -1.30 -6.57 -17.99
N ASN A 147 -2.49 -6.12 -17.57
CA ASN A 147 -3.44 -6.93 -16.82
C ASN A 147 -4.00 -8.09 -17.65
N LEU A 148 -4.27 -7.88 -18.95
CA LEU A 148 -4.69 -8.97 -19.84
C LEU A 148 -3.60 -10.03 -19.98
N ARG A 149 -2.33 -9.62 -20.18
CA ARG A 149 -1.20 -10.55 -20.22
C ARG A 149 -0.99 -11.26 -18.88
N LEU A 150 -1.21 -10.57 -17.76
CA LEU A 150 -1.14 -11.16 -16.43
C LEU A 150 -2.12 -12.35 -16.30
N LEU A 151 -3.36 -12.24 -16.81
CA LEU A 151 -4.33 -13.33 -16.76
C LEU A 151 -3.85 -14.62 -17.44
N GLU A 152 -3.00 -14.50 -18.47
CA GLU A 152 -2.41 -15.63 -19.19
C GLU A 152 -1.22 -16.26 -18.43
N LEU A 153 -0.59 -15.51 -17.53
CA LEU A 153 0.62 -15.90 -16.82
C LEU A 153 0.35 -16.49 -15.42
N VAL A 154 -0.81 -16.21 -14.85
CA VAL A 154 -1.17 -16.66 -13.50
C VAL A 154 -2.01 -17.95 -13.52
N PRO A 155 -2.07 -18.71 -12.40
CA PRO A 155 -2.97 -19.85 -12.29
C PRO A 155 -4.43 -19.47 -12.54
N ALA A 156 -5.23 -20.40 -13.11
CA ALA A 156 -6.62 -20.14 -13.50
C ALA A 156 -7.48 -19.53 -12.38
N HIS A 157 -7.37 -20.03 -11.15
CA HIS A 157 -8.12 -19.48 -10.00
C HIS A 157 -7.73 -18.02 -9.68
N VAL A 158 -6.46 -17.63 -9.86
CA VAL A 158 -6.00 -16.24 -9.69
C VAL A 158 -6.50 -15.37 -10.84
N ALA A 159 -6.46 -15.88 -12.07
CA ALA A 159 -6.98 -15.17 -13.23
C ALA A 159 -8.49 -14.88 -13.07
N GLU A 160 -9.27 -15.84 -12.58
CA GLU A 160 -10.69 -15.65 -12.28
C GLU A 160 -10.93 -14.55 -11.23
N GLN A 161 -10.14 -14.54 -10.15
CA GLN A 161 -10.22 -13.48 -9.12
C GLN A 161 -9.93 -12.10 -9.70
N ILE A 162 -8.86 -11.96 -10.48
CA ILE A 162 -8.48 -10.68 -11.11
C ILE A 162 -9.54 -10.24 -12.12
N ALA A 163 -10.02 -11.15 -12.97
CA ALA A 163 -11.02 -10.84 -13.99
C ALA A 163 -12.38 -10.43 -13.38
N ALA A 164 -12.75 -10.99 -12.23
CA ALA A 164 -14.00 -10.69 -11.55
C ALA A 164 -13.96 -9.40 -10.71
N ASP A 165 -12.77 -8.90 -10.35
CA ASP A 165 -12.63 -7.75 -9.46
C ASP A 165 -12.62 -6.42 -10.25
N PRO A 166 -13.66 -5.56 -10.12
CA PRO A 166 -13.77 -4.32 -10.89
C PRO A 166 -12.66 -3.31 -10.60
N HIS A 167 -11.97 -3.41 -9.46
CA HIS A 167 -10.85 -2.54 -9.11
C HIS A 167 -9.68 -2.62 -10.10
N TRP A 168 -9.59 -3.69 -10.90
CA TRP A 168 -8.59 -3.84 -11.96
C TRP A 168 -8.96 -3.18 -13.28
N TRP A 169 -10.24 -2.88 -13.50
CA TRP A 169 -10.78 -2.67 -14.85
C TRP A 169 -11.64 -1.43 -15.01
N ASP A 170 -12.29 -0.97 -13.93
CA ASP A 170 -13.29 0.10 -13.95
C ASP A 170 -12.90 1.22 -12.97
N PRO A 171 -12.62 2.44 -13.47
CA PRO A 171 -12.36 3.60 -12.62
C PRO A 171 -13.49 3.89 -11.63
N ASN A 172 -14.74 3.55 -11.96
CA ASN A 172 -15.89 3.78 -11.09
C ASN A 172 -15.86 2.92 -9.81
N ALA A 173 -15.07 1.84 -9.78
CA ALA A 173 -14.82 1.07 -8.55
C ALA A 173 -14.21 1.94 -7.44
N TYR A 174 -13.62 3.08 -7.80
CA TYR A 174 -12.99 4.04 -6.88
C TYR A 174 -13.78 5.34 -6.71
N ALA A 175 -15.04 5.41 -7.16
CA ALA A 175 -15.83 6.64 -7.12
C ALA A 175 -16.09 7.16 -5.69
N ASP A 176 -16.03 6.27 -4.69
CA ASP A 176 -16.15 6.62 -3.27
C ASP A 176 -14.87 7.22 -2.68
N LYS A 177 -13.73 7.13 -3.38
CA LYS A 177 -12.44 7.58 -2.88
C LYS A 177 -12.31 9.09 -3.00
N ARG A 178 -12.15 9.74 -1.85
CA ARG A 178 -11.93 11.19 -1.77
C ARG A 178 -10.45 11.50 -1.76
N HIS A 179 -9.97 12.19 -2.80
CA HIS A 179 -8.61 12.73 -2.84
C HIS A 179 -8.30 13.58 -1.60
N TRP A 180 -7.20 13.26 -0.94
CA TRP A 180 -6.69 13.91 0.24
C TRP A 180 -5.40 14.64 -0.13
N ASP A 181 -5.46 15.97 -0.18
CA ASP A 181 -4.32 16.80 -0.52
C ASP A 181 -3.43 17.03 0.73
N TRP A 182 -2.34 16.27 0.82
CA TRP A 182 -1.40 16.38 1.93
C TRP A 182 -0.50 17.62 1.86
N THR A 183 -0.59 18.38 0.77
CA THR A 183 0.13 19.65 0.62
C THR A 183 -0.70 20.83 1.10
N ASP A 184 -2.00 20.65 1.32
CA ASP A 184 -2.88 21.67 1.86
C ASP A 184 -2.55 21.97 3.34
N PRO A 185 -2.12 23.21 3.67
CA PRO A 185 -1.83 23.61 5.04
C PRO A 185 -3.01 23.47 6.00
N GLY A 186 -4.25 23.60 5.52
CA GLY A 186 -5.47 23.46 6.34
C GLY A 186 -5.68 22.01 6.80
N ILE A 187 -5.44 21.05 5.91
CA ILE A 187 -5.47 19.62 6.20
C ILE A 187 -4.33 19.23 7.16
N LEU A 188 -3.16 19.84 6.96
CA LEU A 188 -2.06 19.78 7.91
C LEU A 188 -2.26 20.66 9.15
N ALA A 189 -3.41 21.32 9.38
CA ALA A 189 -3.72 22.06 10.62
C ALA A 189 -4.76 21.33 11.49
N GLU A 190 -5.62 20.48 10.91
CA GLU A 190 -6.69 19.73 11.60
C GLU A 190 -6.22 18.56 12.48
N GLY A 191 -5.01 18.04 12.29
CA GLY A 191 -4.47 16.96 13.12
C GLY A 191 -4.34 17.32 14.61
N HIS A 192 -4.59 16.34 15.48
CA HIS A 192 -4.37 16.46 16.91
C HIS A 192 -2.86 16.61 17.21
N ASN A 193 -2.48 17.67 17.92
CA ASN A 193 -1.16 17.74 18.55
C ASN A 193 -1.23 16.90 19.83
N ASP A 194 -1.15 15.58 19.67
CA ASP A 194 -1.38 14.65 20.76
C ASP A 194 -0.12 14.52 21.64
N ALA A 195 -0.17 15.13 22.82
CA ALA A 195 0.93 15.11 23.77
C ALA A 195 1.30 13.70 24.24
N ASP A 196 0.34 12.76 24.29
CA ASP A 196 0.63 11.37 24.65
C ASP A 196 1.37 10.63 23.52
N ALA A 197 1.01 10.92 22.26
CA ALA A 197 1.74 10.39 21.10
C ALA A 197 3.21 10.86 21.08
N LEU A 198 3.45 12.16 21.32
CA LEU A 198 4.80 12.72 21.42
C LEU A 198 5.60 12.11 22.57
N ARG A 199 4.97 11.92 23.74
CA ARG A 199 5.59 11.28 24.90
C ARG A 199 6.03 9.85 24.59
N ARG A 200 5.15 9.02 24.02
CA ARG A 200 5.47 7.62 23.67
C ARG A 200 6.58 7.50 22.62
N LEU A 201 6.58 8.35 21.61
CA LEU A 201 7.67 8.37 20.63
C LEU A 201 9.01 8.71 21.29
N SER A 202 9.00 9.65 22.23
CA SER A 202 10.19 10.03 23.00
C SER A 202 10.65 8.91 23.95
N GLU A 203 9.73 8.26 24.68
CA GLU A 203 10.00 7.08 25.53
C GLU A 203 10.57 5.89 24.74
N LYS A 204 10.25 5.78 23.46
CA LYS A 204 10.78 4.74 22.55
C LYS A 204 12.08 5.14 21.84
N GLY A 205 12.67 6.27 22.21
CA GLY A 205 13.94 6.76 21.70
C GLY A 205 13.90 7.20 20.23
N MET A 206 12.75 7.72 19.76
CA MET A 206 12.59 8.23 18.39
C MET A 206 13.04 9.69 18.21
N ALA A 207 13.44 10.37 19.28
CA ALA A 207 13.78 11.80 19.31
C ALA A 207 15.24 12.08 18.98
#